data_AF-A0A1F7IDG3-F1
#
_entry.id   AF-A0A1F7IDG3-F1
#
_cell.length_a   1.000
_cell.length_b   1.000
_cell.length_c   1.000
_cell.angle_alpha   90.00
_cell.angle_beta   90.00
_cell.angle_gamma   90.00
#
_symmetry.space_group_name_H-M   'P 1'
#
loop_
_entity.id
_entity.type
_entity.pdbx_description
1 polymer ?
#
loop_
_entity_poly.entity_id
_entity_poly.type
_entity_poly.pdbx_seq_one_letter_code
_entity_poly.pdbx_strand_id
1 'polypeptide(L)'
;MGKNKEIEKQEPIEISFGTVFVYAQNPQERYVVLDVEKKSWFAASNIYYAGGKEALGIPGTSYRSDILKIEGRWEKERIINALMVSMEVEKPIGRYFDLVREKSTQKSRILT
;
A
#
# COMPACT_ATOMS: atom_id res chain seq x y z
N MET A 1 -6.83 -31.26 23.77
CA MET A 1 -8.00 -30.82 22.99
C MET A 1 -7.66 -29.50 22.32
N GLY A 2 -7.20 -29.55 21.07
CA GLY A 2 -6.92 -28.35 20.28
C GLY A 2 -8.22 -27.72 19.82
N LYS A 3 -8.48 -26.47 20.21
CA LYS A 3 -9.56 -25.68 19.61
C LYS A 3 -9.10 -25.30 18.21
N ASN A 4 -9.64 -26.01 17.21
CA ASN A 4 -9.61 -25.57 15.82
C ASN A 4 -10.23 -24.17 15.77
N LYS A 5 -9.40 -23.15 15.62
CA LYS A 5 -9.87 -21.84 15.17
C LYS A 5 -10.39 -22.06 13.76
N GLU A 6 -11.70 -21.99 13.60
CA GLU A 6 -12.33 -21.84 12.30
C GLU A 6 -11.62 -20.67 11.61
N ILE A 7 -10.89 -20.98 10.54
CA ILE A 7 -10.36 -19.97 9.64
C ILE A 7 -11.61 -19.44 8.94
N GLU A 8 -12.21 -18.36 9.50
CA GLU A 8 -13.23 -17.59 8.80
C GLU A 8 -12.73 -17.38 7.37
N LYS A 9 -13.48 -17.89 6.39
CA LYS A 9 -13.21 -17.64 4.97
C LYS A 9 -13.31 -16.14 4.76
N GLN A 10 -12.19 -15.43 4.93
CA GLN A 10 -12.10 -14.02 4.63
C GLN A 10 -12.47 -13.85 3.16
N GLU A 11 -13.52 -13.05 2.91
CA GLU A 11 -13.95 -12.69 1.57
C GLU A 11 -12.75 -12.25 0.73
N PRO A 12 -12.71 -12.54 -0.58
CA PRO A 12 -11.59 -12.16 -1.43
C PRO A 12 -11.34 -10.65 -1.33
N ILE A 13 -10.20 -10.26 -0.77
CA ILE A 13 -9.79 -8.86 -0.71
C ILE A 13 -9.15 -8.53 -2.06
N GLU A 14 -9.82 -7.69 -2.85
CA GLU A 14 -9.25 -7.18 -4.10
C GLU A 14 -8.27 -6.04 -3.78
N ILE A 15 -6.99 -6.27 -4.11
CA ILE A 15 -5.91 -5.30 -3.90
C ILE A 15 -5.44 -4.81 -5.27
N SER A 16 -5.35 -3.49 -5.43
CA SER A 16 -4.93 -2.84 -6.65
C SER A 16 -3.93 -1.73 -6.35
N PHE A 17 -3.23 -1.25 -7.38
CA PHE A 17 -2.46 -0.02 -7.26
C PHE A 17 -3.34 1.12 -6.71
N GLY A 18 -2.82 1.81 -5.70
CA GLY A 18 -3.48 2.90 -5.00
C GLY A 18 -4.49 2.47 -3.94
N THR A 19 -4.73 1.16 -3.72
CA THR A 19 -5.57 0.71 -2.60
C THR A 19 -5.00 1.25 -1.29
N VAL A 20 -5.84 1.93 -0.51
CA VAL A 20 -5.51 2.42 0.82
C VAL A 20 -6.08 1.47 1.86
N PHE A 21 -5.23 1.04 2.78
CA PHE A 21 -5.60 0.11 3.83
C PHE A 21 -5.03 0.50 5.19
N VAL A 22 -5.65 -0.04 6.23
CA VAL A 22 -5.16 0.06 7.61
C VAL A 22 -4.36 -1.19 7.96
N TYR A 23 -3.21 -0.99 8.59
CA TYR A 23 -2.29 -2.07 8.94
C TYR A 23 -2.83 -2.89 10.12
N ALA A 24 -2.82 -4.21 10.02
CA ALA A 24 -3.36 -5.12 11.03
C ALA A 24 -2.63 -5.04 12.37
N GLN A 25 -1.31 -4.85 12.35
CA GLN A 25 -0.50 -4.74 13.57
C GLN A 25 -0.59 -3.35 14.21
N ASN A 26 -0.97 -2.33 13.44
CA ASN A 26 -1.13 -0.97 13.93
C ASN A 26 -2.34 -0.27 13.28
N PRO A 27 -3.53 -0.32 13.92
CA PRO A 27 -4.75 0.28 13.36
C PRO A 27 -4.74 1.80 13.19
N GLN A 28 -3.72 2.49 13.71
CA GLN A 28 -3.54 3.94 13.52
C GLN A 28 -2.78 4.28 12.24
N GLU A 29 -2.11 3.29 11.63
CA GLU A 29 -1.32 3.49 10.43
C GLU A 29 -2.11 3.12 9.18
N ARG A 30 -1.97 3.99 8.18
CA ARG A 30 -2.54 3.79 6.85
C ARG A 30 -1.42 3.58 5.86
N TYR A 31 -1.69 2.76 4.87
CA TYR A 31 -0.76 2.41 3.82
C TYR A 31 -1.43 2.53 2.47
N VAL A 32 -0.67 2.87 1.45
CA VAL A 32 -1.10 2.82 0.05
C VAL A 32 -0.28 1.79 -0.70
N VAL A 33 -0.95 1.01 -1.54
CA VAL A 33 -0.31 0.03 -2.41
C VAL A 33 0.33 0.72 -3.62
N LEU A 34 1.63 0.50 -3.82
CA LEU A 34 2.45 1.08 -4.89
C LEU A 34 2.75 0.10 -6.02
N ASP A 35 2.73 -1.19 -5.74
CA ASP A 35 2.89 -2.25 -6.74
C ASP A 35 2.18 -3.51 -6.27
N VAL A 36 1.51 -4.21 -7.19
CA VAL A 36 0.89 -5.50 -6.93
C VAL A 36 1.71 -6.56 -7.65
N GLU A 37 2.72 -7.07 -6.96
CA GLU A 37 3.57 -8.12 -7.51
C GLU A 37 2.82 -9.46 -7.63
N LYS A 38 3.26 -10.27 -8.59
CA LYS A 38 2.67 -11.59 -8.82
C LYS A 38 3.25 -12.55 -7.78
N LYS A 39 2.46 -12.87 -6.74
CA LYS A 39 2.27 -14.25 -6.18
C LYS A 39 1.78 -14.32 -4.73
N SER A 40 1.85 -13.26 -3.92
CA SER A 40 1.31 -13.26 -2.54
C SER A 40 1.55 -11.97 -1.76
N TRP A 41 2.32 -11.03 -2.31
CA TRP A 41 2.76 -9.82 -1.65
C TRP A 41 2.61 -8.62 -2.59
N PHE A 42 2.60 -7.43 -2.01
CA PHE A 42 2.51 -6.15 -2.72
C PHE A 42 3.46 -5.14 -2.07
N ALA A 43 3.94 -4.18 -2.86
CA ALA A 43 4.69 -3.06 -2.32
C ALA A 43 3.70 -2.03 -1.75
N ALA A 44 3.93 -1.57 -0.54
CA ALA A 44 3.13 -0.53 0.09
C ALA A 44 4.01 0.48 0.80
N SER A 45 3.49 1.70 0.97
CA SER A 45 4.15 2.73 1.74
C SER A 45 3.20 3.32 2.78
N ASN A 46 3.73 3.63 3.96
CA ASN A 46 3.01 4.30 5.01
C ASN A 46 2.61 5.71 4.58
N ILE A 47 1.37 6.08 4.85
CA ILE A 47 0.84 7.42 4.67
C ILE A 47 1.06 8.20 5.96
N TYR A 48 1.81 9.30 5.89
CA TYR A 48 2.04 10.20 6.99
C TYR A 48 1.89 11.66 6.55
N TYR A 49 2.04 12.59 7.50
CA TYR A 49 2.00 14.03 7.21
C TYR A 49 3.36 14.67 7.50
N ALA A 50 3.89 15.39 6.52
CA ALA A 50 5.09 16.22 6.64
C ALA A 50 4.74 17.68 6.34
N GLY A 51 4.92 18.58 7.30
CA GLY A 51 4.58 20.00 7.12
C GLY A 51 3.12 20.24 6.76
N GLY A 52 2.20 19.42 7.28
CA GLY A 52 0.76 19.50 6.99
C GLY A 52 0.34 18.95 5.62
N LYS A 53 1.27 18.40 4.82
CA LYS A 53 0.99 17.76 3.54
C LYS A 53 1.09 16.23 3.66
N GLU A 54 0.31 15.52 2.88
CA GLU A 54 0.41 14.06 2.78
C GLU A 54 1.73 13.66 2.14
N ALA A 55 2.40 12.68 2.75
CA ALA A 55 3.67 12.14 2.34
C ALA A 55 3.65 10.61 2.40
N LEU A 56 4.57 9.98 1.67
CA LEU A 56 4.74 8.52 1.64
C LEU A 56 6.10 8.10 2.19
N GLY A 57 6.10 7.19 3.15
CA GLY A 57 7.32 6.68 3.77
C GLY A 57 8.14 5.83 2.80
N ILE A 58 9.25 5.28 3.29
CA ILE A 58 10.04 4.30 2.53
C ILE A 58 9.14 3.09 2.20
N PRO A 59 8.99 2.73 0.91
CA PRO A 59 8.21 1.57 0.53
C PRO A 59 8.75 0.28 1.14
N GLY A 60 7.83 -0.56 1.62
CA GLY A 60 8.11 -1.89 2.11
C GLY A 60 7.28 -2.95 1.41
N THR A 61 7.51 -4.20 1.78
CA THR A 61 6.71 -5.34 1.35
C THR A 61 5.55 -5.55 2.33
N SER A 62 4.37 -5.85 1.81
CA SER A 62 3.19 -6.17 2.59
C SER A 62 2.45 -7.37 2.02
N TYR A 63 1.69 -8.04 2.86
CA TYR A 63 0.93 -9.24 2.54
C TYR A 63 -0.56 -9.01 2.84
N ARG A 64 -1.42 -9.86 2.28
CA ARG A 64 -2.87 -9.80 2.56
C ARG A 64 -3.18 -9.89 4.06
N SER A 65 -2.42 -10.68 4.82
CA SER A 65 -2.55 -10.80 6.27
C SER A 65 -2.33 -9.51 7.04
N ASP A 66 -1.68 -8.53 6.42
CA ASP A 66 -1.34 -7.26 7.05
C ASP A 66 -2.46 -6.22 6.87
N ILE A 67 -3.52 -6.57 6.14
CA ILE A 67 -4.67 -5.69 5.87
C ILE A 67 -5.73 -5.93 6.94
N LEU A 68 -5.97 -4.92 7.78
CA LEU A 68 -7.12 -4.92 8.70
C LEU A 68 -8.41 -4.58 7.97
N LYS A 69 -8.37 -3.48 7.20
CA LYS A 69 -9.51 -2.96 6.43
C LYS A 69 -9.01 -2.13 5.25
N ILE A 70 -9.79 -2.10 4.18
CA ILE A 70 -9.60 -1.17 3.06
C ILE A 70 -10.41 0.10 3.34
N GLU A 71 -9.80 1.27 3.20
CA GLU A 71 -10.46 2.57 3.40
C GLU A 71 -10.82 3.27 2.09
N GLY A 72 -10.21 2.86 0.97
CA GLY A 72 -10.52 3.43 -0.34
C GLY A 72 -9.37 3.27 -1.32
N ARG A 73 -9.27 4.22 -2.25
CA ARG A 73 -8.26 4.22 -3.30
C ARG A 73 -7.73 5.62 -3.56
N TRP A 74 -6.43 5.73 -3.74
CA TRP A 74 -5.77 6.93 -4.25
C TRP A 74 -5.55 6.84 -5.75
N GLU A 75 -5.76 7.97 -6.41
CA GLU A 75 -5.37 8.15 -7.80
C GLU A 75 -3.85 8.34 -7.92
N LYS A 76 -3.33 8.05 -9.11
CA LYS A 76 -1.89 8.11 -9.42
C LYS A 76 -1.29 9.48 -9.07
N GLU A 77 -1.98 10.55 -9.42
CA GLU A 77 -1.53 11.93 -9.21
C GLU A 77 -1.34 12.23 -7.72
N ARG A 78 -2.22 11.73 -6.86
CA ARG A 78 -2.11 11.90 -5.41
C ARG A 78 -0.89 11.16 -4.85
N ILE A 79 -0.64 9.93 -5.34
CA ILE A 79 0.53 9.13 -4.95
C ILE A 79 1.83 9.82 -5.39
N ILE A 80 1.87 10.33 -6.62
CA ILE A 80 3.01 11.08 -7.14
C ILE A 80 3.26 12.33 -6.29
N ASN A 81 2.23 13.12 -5.99
CA ASN A 81 2.36 14.32 -5.17
C ASN A 81 2.89 14.00 -3.76
N ALA A 82 2.39 12.93 -3.14
CA ALA A 82 2.84 12.52 -1.81
C ALA A 82 4.31 12.02 -1.82
N LEU A 83 4.75 11.35 -2.88
CA LEU A 83 6.18 11.00 -3.06
C LEU A 83 7.07 12.23 -3.23
N MET A 84 6.61 13.24 -3.98
CA MET A 84 7.35 14.49 -4.16
C MET A 84 7.53 15.21 -2.82
N VAL A 85 6.51 15.24 -1.96
CA VAL A 85 6.62 15.79 -0.60
C VAL A 85 7.68 15.03 0.21
N SER A 86 7.70 13.69 0.15
CA SER A 86 8.72 12.90 0.83
C SER A 86 10.13 13.22 0.33
N MET A 87 10.33 13.44 -0.97
CA MET A 87 11.63 13.79 -1.55
C MET A 87 12.09 15.23 -1.25
N GLU A 88 11.16 16.15 -1.01
CA GLU A 88 11.50 17.50 -0.53
C GLU A 88 12.01 17.45 0.92
N VAL A 89 11.51 16.49 1.71
CA VAL A 89 11.87 16.30 3.12
C VAL A 89 13.10 15.39 3.28
N GLU A 90 13.23 14.36 2.44
CA GLU A 90 14.29 13.37 2.42
C GLU A 90 15.13 13.50 1.13
N LYS A 91 16.45 13.68 1.22
CA LYS A 91 17.34 13.80 0.05
C LYS A 91 17.11 12.64 -0.96
N PRO A 92 17.14 12.89 -2.28
CA PRO A 92 16.32 12.16 -3.25
C PRO A 92 16.82 10.73 -3.53
N ILE A 93 15.89 9.77 -3.51
CA ILE A 93 16.08 8.42 -4.08
C ILE A 93 15.28 8.36 -5.40
N GLY A 94 15.92 8.77 -6.51
CA GLY A 94 15.26 8.93 -7.81
C GLY A 94 14.60 7.68 -8.42
N ARG A 95 14.89 6.46 -7.91
CA ARG A 95 14.33 5.20 -8.43
C ARG A 95 12.84 5.00 -8.18
N TYR A 96 12.26 5.67 -7.18
CA TYR A 96 10.86 5.41 -6.79
C TYR A 96 9.83 6.02 -7.75
N PHE A 97 10.15 7.17 -8.36
CA PHE A 97 9.25 7.84 -9.28
C PHE A 97 9.02 7.02 -10.57
N ASP A 98 10.09 6.41 -11.07
CA ASP A 98 10.04 5.57 -12.27
C ASP A 98 9.15 4.33 -12.05
N LEU A 99 9.24 3.72 -10.86
CA LEU A 99 8.44 2.55 -10.49
C LEU A 99 6.94 2.88 -10.43
N VAL A 100 6.55 4.01 -9.84
CA VAL A 100 5.14 4.43 -9.81
C VAL A 100 4.62 4.77 -11.22
N ARG A 101 5.46 5.40 -12.06
CA ARG A 101 5.08 5.71 -13.44
C ARG A 101 4.80 4.44 -14.23
N GLU A 102 5.64 3.41 -14.12
CA GLU A 102 5.51 2.14 -14.83
C GLU A 102 4.27 1.33 -14.37
N LYS A 103 3.98 1.30 -13.07
CA LYS A 103 2.93 0.44 -12.50
C LYS A 103 1.51 1.02 -12.58
N SER A 104 1.40 2.33 -12.79
CA SER A 104 0.10 3.02 -12.86
C SER A 104 -0.87 2.56 -13.97
N THR A 105 -0.39 1.80 -14.96
CA THR A 105 -1.21 1.27 -16.07
C THR A 105 -1.56 -0.21 -15.91
N GLN A 106 -1.06 -0.88 -14.86
CA GLN A 106 -1.29 -2.31 -14.65
C GLN A 106 -2.51 -2.55 -13.75
N LYS A 107 -3.59 -3.10 -14.32
CA LYS A 107 -4.63 -3.80 -13.53
C LYS A 107 -4.14 -5.21 -13.24
N SER A 108 -3.86 -5.53 -11.98
CA SER A 108 -3.53 -6.90 -11.57
C SER A 108 -4.80 -7.62 -11.09
N ARG A 109 -4.96 -8.88 -11.53
CA ARG A 109 -6.07 -9.76 -11.18
C ARG A 109 -5.84 -10.43 -9.82
N ILE A 110 -6.97 -10.66 -9.15
CA ILE A 110 -7.18 -11.30 -7.84
C ILE A 110 -6.27 -12.51 -7.62
N LEU A 111 -5.57 -12.54 -6.47
CA LEU A 111 -4.93 -13.73 -5.91
C LEU A 111 -6.04 -14.68 -5.46
N THR A 112 -6.29 -15.75 -6.22
CA THR A 112 -7.09 -16.92 -5.81
C THR A 112 -6.31 -17.83 -4.88
#